data_AF-G4D0M0-F1
#
_entry.id   AF-G4D0M0-F1
#
_cell.length_a   1.000
_cell.length_b   1.000
_cell.length_c   1.000
_cell.angle_alpha   90.00
_cell.angle_beta   90.00
_cell.angle_gamma   90.00
#
_symmetry.space_group_name_H-M   'P 1'
#
loop_
_entity.id
_entity.type
_entity.pdbx_description
1 polymer ?
#
loop_
_entity_poly.entity_id
_entity_poly.type
_entity_poly.pdbx_seq_one_letter_code
_entity_poly.pdbx_strand_id
1 'polypeptide(L)'
;MAQEEDFDAKLRAFCANCSEAGWLQGRHTAGLLELEARRRYLSFIPPEARVLDIGGATSVQASGLAARGLDVVFVDPVSEQVDMAASLL
;
A
#
# COMPACT_ATOMS: atom_id res chain seq x y z
N MET A 1 14.11 11.05 19.28
CA MET A 1 14.67 12.17 18.50
C MET A 1 15.74 11.66 17.53
N ALA A 2 17.05 11.64 17.85
CA ALA A 2 18.09 11.31 16.86
C ALA A 2 18.05 9.87 16.28
N GLN A 3 17.68 8.87 17.09
CA GLN A 3 17.54 7.47 16.62
C GLN A 3 16.30 7.27 15.73
N GLU A 4 15.23 8.02 15.99
CA GLU A 4 13.99 7.98 15.20
C GLU A 4 14.21 8.67 13.85
N GLU A 5 14.88 9.82 13.82
CA GLU A 5 15.25 10.52 12.58
C GLU A 5 16.14 9.66 11.67
N ASP A 6 17.10 8.91 12.24
CA ASP A 6 17.94 7.97 11.50
C ASP A 6 17.12 6.78 10.93
N PHE A 7 16.12 6.30 11.68
CA PHE A 7 15.21 5.26 11.20
C PHE A 7 14.33 5.75 10.04
N ASP A 8 13.72 6.93 10.18
CA ASP A 8 12.87 7.52 9.14
C ASP A 8 13.65 7.82 7.87
N ALA A 9 14.89 8.31 8.00
CA ALA A 9 15.76 8.55 6.86
C ALA A 9 16.09 7.25 6.10
N LYS A 10 16.38 6.16 6.83
CA LYS A 10 16.65 4.84 6.24
C LYS A 10 15.39 4.26 5.57
N LEU A 11 14.24 4.39 6.22
CA LEU A 11 12.96 3.94 5.67
C LEU A 11 12.64 4.68 4.36
N ARG A 12 12.73 6.02 4.36
CA ARG A 12 12.54 6.84 3.14
C ARG A 12 13.53 6.45 2.04
N ALA A 13 14.82 6.26 2.37
CA ALA A 13 15.84 5.88 1.39
C ALA A 13 15.57 4.49 0.77
N PHE A 14 15.08 3.54 1.57
CA PHE A 14 14.64 2.24 1.06
C PHE A 14 13.42 2.39 0.15
N CYS A 15 12.37 3.05 0.62
CA CYS A 15 11.11 3.23 -0.10
C CYS A 15 11.26 4.05 -1.40
N ALA A 16 12.23 4.96 -1.48
CA ALA A 16 12.52 5.73 -2.70
C ALA A 16 12.93 4.84 -3.89
N ASN A 17 13.45 3.64 -3.63
CA ASN A 17 13.85 2.68 -4.67
C ASN A 17 12.81 1.57 -4.89
N CYS A 18 11.65 1.65 -4.25
CA CYS A 18 10.61 0.63 -4.30
C CYS A 18 9.30 1.23 -4.80
N SER A 19 8.57 0.46 -5.61
CA SER A 19 7.21 0.80 -6.04
C SER A 19 6.34 -0.42 -5.87
N GLU A 20 5.38 -0.37 -4.94
CA GLU A 20 4.43 -1.46 -4.74
C GLU A 20 3.58 -1.65 -6.01
N ALA A 21 3.07 -0.57 -6.61
CA ALA A 21 2.38 -0.61 -7.90
C ALA A 21 3.28 -1.22 -9.01
N GLY A 22 4.54 -0.79 -9.09
CA GLY A 22 5.50 -1.35 -10.05
C GLY A 22 5.77 -2.85 -9.85
N TRP A 23 5.75 -3.33 -8.61
CA TRP A 23 5.89 -4.75 -8.28
C TRP A 23 4.62 -5.54 -8.58
N LEU A 24 3.49 -5.15 -7.99
CA LEU A 24 2.23 -5.90 -7.98
C LEU A 24 1.44 -5.79 -9.28
N GLN A 25 1.55 -4.66 -9.98
CA GLN A 25 0.81 -4.39 -11.22
C GLN A 25 1.75 -4.32 -12.45
N GLY A 26 3.06 -4.46 -12.24
CA GLY A 26 4.05 -4.50 -13.32
C GLY A 26 4.08 -5.85 -14.05
N ARG A 27 5.18 -6.08 -14.76
CA ARG A 27 5.38 -7.28 -15.61
C ARG A 27 6.00 -8.47 -14.86
N HIS A 28 6.14 -8.38 -13.54
CA HIS A 28 6.72 -9.44 -12.73
C HIS A 28 5.65 -10.46 -12.35
N THR A 29 5.76 -11.68 -12.87
CA THR A 29 4.81 -12.77 -12.58
C THR A 29 4.64 -13.04 -11.08
N ALA A 30 5.73 -12.92 -10.31
CA ALA A 30 5.69 -13.08 -8.85
C ALA A 30 4.84 -12.00 -8.16
N GLY A 31 4.93 -10.74 -8.60
CA GLY A 31 4.13 -9.65 -8.06
C GLY A 31 2.64 -9.80 -8.39
N LEU A 32 2.31 -10.27 -9.60
CA LEU A 32 0.93 -10.59 -9.98
C LEU A 32 0.35 -11.73 -9.11
N LEU A 33 1.15 -12.77 -8.84
CA LEU A 33 0.73 -13.86 -7.97
C LEU A 33 0.53 -13.39 -6.52
N GLU A 34 1.43 -12.55 -6.01
CA GLU A 34 1.29 -11.93 -4.68
C GLU A 34 0.01 -11.11 -4.58
N LEU A 35 -0.27 -10.28 -5.59
CA LEU A 35 -1.48 -9.47 -5.63
C LEU A 35 -2.74 -10.33 -5.55
N GLU A 36 -2.81 -11.42 -6.34
CA GLU A 36 -3.96 -12.31 -6.34
C GLU A 36 -4.09 -13.08 -5.01
N ALA A 37 -2.98 -13.56 -4.46
CA ALA A 37 -2.98 -14.21 -3.15
C ALA A 37 -3.48 -13.26 -2.05
N ARG A 38 -3.03 -12.00 -2.06
CA ARG A 38 -3.45 -10.99 -1.08
C ARG A 38 -4.92 -10.63 -1.27
N ARG A 39 -5.42 -10.47 -2.50
CA ARG A 39 -6.85 -10.28 -2.79
C ARG A 39 -7.73 -11.38 -2.22
N ARG A 40 -7.29 -12.65 -2.34
CA ARG A 40 -7.99 -13.78 -1.73
C ARG A 40 -8.07 -13.66 -0.21
N TYR A 41 -6.98 -13.29 0.47
CA TYR A 41 -7.03 -13.07 1.92
C TYR A 41 -7.92 -11.89 2.30
N LEU A 42 -7.85 -10.78 1.56
CA LEU A 42 -8.66 -9.60 1.82
C LEU A 42 -10.15 -9.82 1.51
N SER A 43 -10.51 -10.83 0.72
CA SER A 43 -11.91 -11.16 0.41
C SER A 43 -12.73 -11.56 1.64
N PHE A 44 -12.07 -12.01 2.71
CA PHE A 44 -12.73 -12.34 3.98
C PHE A 44 -13.19 -11.12 4.78
N ILE A 45 -12.78 -9.90 4.40
CA ILE A 45 -13.26 -8.67 5.03
C ILE A 45 -14.74 -8.47 4.67
N PRO A 46 -15.65 -8.36 5.67
CA PRO A 46 -17.07 -8.12 5.44
C PRO A 46 -17.33 -6.79 4.72
N PRO A 47 -18.35 -6.70 3.86
CA PRO A 47 -18.60 -5.49 3.06
C PRO A 47 -18.98 -4.26 3.89
N GLU A 48 -19.45 -4.43 5.13
CA GLU A 48 -19.79 -3.34 6.05
C GLU A 48 -18.60 -2.86 6.90
N ALA A 49 -17.44 -3.49 6.76
CA ALA A 49 -16.26 -3.15 7.54
C ALA A 49 -15.70 -1.77 7.15
N ARG A 50 -15.13 -1.09 8.14
CA ARG A 50 -14.29 0.10 7.96
C ARG A 50 -12.84 -0.32 8.16
N VAL A 51 -11.98 0.04 7.22
CA VAL A 51 -10.60 -0.46 7.15
C VAL A 51 -9.60 0.67 7.35
N LEU A 52 -8.63 0.46 8.24
CA LEU A 52 -7.42 1.27 8.33
C LEU A 52 -6.24 0.44 7.77
N ASP A 53 -5.71 0.85 6.62
CA ASP A 53 -4.56 0.24 5.98
C ASP A 53 -3.27 0.98 6.37
N ILE A 54 -2.34 0.30 7.05
CA ILE A 54 -1.14 0.91 7.65
C ILE A 54 0.09 0.45 6.87
N GLY A 55 0.89 1.40 6.39
CA GLY A 55 2.04 1.11 5.54
C GLY A 55 1.62 0.68 4.13
N GLY A 56 0.54 1.29 3.62
CA GLY A 56 -0.10 0.92 2.37
C GLY A 56 0.68 1.30 1.10
N ALA A 57 1.86 1.91 1.21
CA ALA A 57 2.71 2.31 0.10
C ALA A 57 1.92 3.08 -0.99
N THR A 58 1.97 2.62 -2.25
CA THR A 58 1.23 3.22 -3.38
C THR A 58 -0.25 2.80 -3.44
N SER A 59 -0.84 2.44 -2.30
CA SER A 59 -2.25 2.16 -2.07
C SER A 59 -2.89 1.04 -2.90
N VAL A 60 -2.13 0.09 -3.46
CA VAL A 60 -2.70 -0.93 -4.37
C VAL A 60 -3.78 -1.76 -3.68
N GLN A 61 -3.56 -2.11 -2.41
CA GLN A 61 -4.51 -2.88 -1.62
C GLN A 61 -5.71 -2.03 -1.18
N ALA A 62 -5.46 -0.84 -0.62
CA ALA A 62 -6.49 0.11 -0.22
C ALA A 62 -7.43 0.44 -1.39
N SER A 63 -6.90 0.72 -2.58
CA SER A 63 -7.70 0.97 -3.79
C SER A 63 -8.53 -0.24 -4.19
N GLY A 64 -7.99 -1.45 -4.05
CA GLY A 64 -8.72 -2.70 -4.30
C GLY A 64 -9.88 -2.92 -3.30
N LEU A 65 -9.71 -2.54 -2.04
CA LEU A 65 -10.76 -2.60 -1.03
C LEU A 65 -11.82 -1.52 -1.25
N ALA A 66 -11.41 -0.28 -1.56
CA ALA A 66 -12.32 0.81 -1.88
C ALA A 66 -13.18 0.49 -3.12
N ALA A 67 -12.60 -0.13 -4.15
CA ALA A 67 -13.32 -0.60 -5.33
C ALA A 67 -14.37 -1.69 -5.02
N ARG A 68 -14.27 -2.38 -3.89
CA ARG A 68 -15.29 -3.31 -3.38
C ARG A 68 -16.41 -2.60 -2.59
N GLY A 69 -16.34 -1.29 -2.41
CA GLY A 69 -17.32 -0.47 -1.68
C GLY A 69 -17.02 -0.31 -0.19
N LEU A 70 -15.84 -0.71 0.28
CA LEU A 70 -15.43 -0.55 1.68
C LEU A 70 -15.03 0.91 1.98
N ASP A 71 -15.28 1.35 3.21
CA ASP A 71 -14.74 2.61 3.76
C ASP A 71 -13.29 2.37 4.20
N VAL A 72 -12.33 2.90 3.43
CA VAL A 72 -10.90 2.65 3.63
C VAL A 72 -10.16 3.95 3.87
N VAL A 73 -9.43 4.01 4.97
CA VAL A 73 -8.40 5.01 5.23
C VAL A 73 -7.05 4.32 5.12
N PHE A 74 -6.16 4.80 4.26
CA PHE A 74 -4.77 4.32 4.26
C PHE A 74 -3.85 5.38 4.86
N VAL A 75 -2.80 4.92 5.53
CA VAL A 75 -1.75 5.77 6.09
C VAL A 75 -0.40 5.17 5.77
N ASP A 76 0.57 6.01 5.45
CA ASP A 76 1.96 5.60 5.25
C ASP A 76 2.89 6.65 5.87
N PRO A 77 3.95 6.24 6.59
CA PRO A 77 4.92 7.18 7.16
C PRO A 77 5.82 7.85 6.11
N VAL A 78 5.86 7.33 4.87
CA VAL A 78 6.63 7.91 3.76
C VAL A 78 5.69 8.79 2.93
N SER A 79 5.77 10.11 3.11
CA SER A 79 4.94 11.10 2.42
C SER A 79 4.88 10.90 0.90
N GLU A 80 6.00 10.56 0.29
CA GLU A 80 6.14 10.36 -1.15
C GLU A 80 5.28 9.18 -1.64
N GLN A 81 5.07 8.15 -0.81
CA GLN A 81 4.17 7.03 -1.12
C GLN A 81 2.70 7.50 -1.10
N VAL A 82 2.34 8.32 -0.12
CA VAL A 82 1.00 8.93 -0.03
C VAL A 82 0.74 9.86 -1.23
N ASP A 83 1.71 10.67 -1.62
CA ASP A 83 1.61 11.57 -2.78
C ASP A 83 1.46 10.78 -4.09
N MET A 84 2.24 9.70 -4.26
CA MET A 84 2.09 8.81 -5.41
C MET A 84 0.71 8.14 -5.43
N ALA A 85 0.24 7.62 -4.31
CA ALA A 85 -1.08 7.01 -4.20
C ALA A 85 -2.19 8.01 -4.57
N ALA A 86 -2.11 9.24 -4.08
CA ALA A 86 -3.06 10.31 -4.42
C ALA A 86 -3.07 10.67 -5.91
N SER A 87 -1.93 10.52 -6.61
CA SER A 87 -1.84 10.77 -8.06
C SER A 87 -2.47 9.67 -8.92
N LEU A 88 -2.75 8.49 -8.34
CA LEU A 88 -3.29 7.32 -9.02
C LEU A 88 -4.81 7.15 -8.84
N LEU A 89 -5.45 8.00 -8.03
CA LEU A 89 -6.90 8.07 -7.80
C LEU A 89 -7.58 9.00 -8.83
#